data_AF-A0A0G1BUN5-F1
#
_entry.id   AF-A0A0G1BUN5-F1
#
_cell.length_a   1.000
_cell.length_b   1.000
_cell.length_c   1.000
_cell.angle_alpha   90.00
_cell.angle_beta   90.00
_cell.angle_gamma   90.00
#
_symmetry.space_group_name_H-M   'P 1'
#
loop_
_entity.id
_entity.type
_entity.pdbx_description
1 polymer ?
#
loop_
_entity_poly.entity_id
_entity_poly.type
_entity_poly.pdbx_seq_one_letter_code
_entity_poly.pdbx_strand_id
1 'polypeptide(L)'
;MEELKQRLEEIKSRLDKIKTKLNPEKLAAEAVELEKKSILPDFWGNDQAAQKIMRRLSDLKQQIEEIDVLDKQIGDAQAAFDLEMLPELEDKLSQL
;
A
#
# COMPACT_ATOMS: atom_id res chain seq x y z
N MET A 1 -22.58 -12.18 -6.45
CA MET A 1 -21.99 -10.87 -6.80
C MET A 1 -22.06 -9.91 -5.64
N GLU A 2 -23.24 -9.64 -5.08
CA GLU A 2 -23.37 -8.75 -3.90
C GLU A 2 -22.53 -9.17 -2.69
N GLU A 3 -22.48 -10.47 -2.36
CA GLU A 3 -21.63 -10.97 -1.26
C GLU A 3 -20.13 -10.71 -1.50
N LEU A 4 -19.65 -10.85 -2.75
CA LEU A 4 -18.25 -10.60 -3.09
C LEU A 4 -17.91 -9.11 -2.98
N LYS A 5 -18.84 -8.23 -3.39
CA LYS A 5 -18.70 -6.79 -3.23
C LYS A 5 -18.63 -6.38 -1.76
N GLN A 6 -19.49 -6.96 -0.91
CA GLN A 6 -19.46 -6.72 0.54
C GLN A 6 -18.14 -7.17 1.17
N ARG A 7 -17.61 -8.34 0.77
CA ARG A 7 -16.29 -8.81 1.23
C ARG A 7 -15.16 -7.89 0.78
N LEU A 8 -15.21 -7.38 -0.45
CA LEU A 8 -14.22 -6.44 -0.96
C LEU A 8 -14.22 -5.12 -0.16
N GLU A 9 -15.39 -4.58 0.17
CA GLU A 9 -15.52 -3.40 1.02
C GLU A 9 -15.00 -3.65 2.45
N GLU A 10 -15.24 -4.84 3.01
CA GLU A 10 -14.68 -5.21 4.31
C GLU A 10 -13.14 -5.26 4.28
N ILE A 11 -12.56 -5.87 3.24
CA ILE A 11 -11.11 -5.96 3.06
C ILE A 11 -10.52 -4.55 2.91
N LYS A 12 -11.14 -3.68 2.10
CA LYS A 12 -10.76 -2.27 1.97
C LYS A 12 -10.77 -1.54 3.31
N SER A 13 -11.86 -1.66 4.07
CA SER A 13 -11.97 -1.06 5.41
C SER A 13 -10.88 -1.55 6.37
N ARG A 14 -10.53 -2.83 6.30
CA ARG A 14 -9.44 -3.41 7.11
C ARG A 14 -8.08 -2.84 6.70
N LEU A 15 -7.81 -2.72 5.40
CA LEU A 15 -6.58 -2.13 4.90
C LEU A 15 -6.46 -0.66 5.30
N ASP A 16 -7.54 0.13 5.22
CA ASP A 16 -7.53 1.54 5.66
C ASP A 16 -7.22 1.69 7.16
N LYS A 17 -7.75 0.77 7.98
CA LYS A 17 -7.40 0.72 9.43
C LYS A 17 -5.92 0.38 9.65
N ILE A 18 -5.36 -0.52 8.83
CA ILE A 18 -3.93 -0.85 8.87
C ILE A 18 -3.10 0.37 8.48
N LYS A 19 -3.42 1.04 7.36
CA LYS A 19 -2.73 2.26 6.92
C LYS A 19 -2.81 3.38 7.95
N THR A 20 -3.96 3.58 8.58
CA THR A 20 -4.12 4.59 9.65
C THR A 20 -3.17 4.33 10.82
N LYS A 21 -2.99 3.06 11.20
CA LYS A 21 -2.10 2.68 12.31
C LYS A 21 -0.63 2.72 11.92
N LEU A 22 -0.29 2.21 10.74
CA LEU A 22 1.10 2.13 10.28
C LEU A 22 1.63 3.47 9.78
N ASN A 23 0.75 4.32 9.25
CA ASN A 23 1.08 5.60 8.64
C ASN A 23 2.18 5.45 7.56
N PRO A 24 1.84 4.93 6.37
CA PRO A 24 2.81 4.64 5.31
C PRO A 24 3.61 5.88 4.89
N GLU A 25 3.03 7.08 4.94
CA GLU A 25 3.76 8.33 4.69
C GLU A 25 4.89 8.55 5.69
N LYS A 26 4.64 8.29 6.97
CA LYS A 26 5.67 8.38 8.01
C LYS A 26 6.74 7.30 7.84
N LEU A 27 6.35 6.08 7.46
CA LEU A 27 7.31 5.00 7.18
C LEU A 27 8.20 5.36 5.98
N ALA A 28 7.62 5.94 4.93
CA ALA A 28 8.36 6.40 3.75
C ALA A 28 9.32 7.54 4.09
N ALA A 29 8.89 8.50 4.91
CA ALA A 29 9.77 9.56 5.39
C ALA A 29 10.94 9.00 6.22
N GLU A 30 10.69 8.03 7.11
CA GLU A 30 11.75 7.35 7.87
C GLU A 30 12.72 6.62 6.93
N ALA A 31 12.22 5.90 5.93
CA ALA A 31 13.04 5.19 4.95
C ALA A 31 13.97 6.14 4.18
N VAL A 32 13.45 7.27 3.69
CA VAL A 32 14.24 8.31 2.99
C VAL A 32 15.34 8.86 3.89
N GLU A 33 15.07 9.11 5.17
CA GLU A 33 16.07 9.60 6.11
C GLU A 33 17.16 8.56 6.41
N LEU A 34 16.81 7.27 6.48
CA LEU A 34 17.80 6.20 6.64
C LEU A 34 18.64 6.01 5.38
N GLU A 35 18.07 6.15 4.18
CA GLU A 35 18.80 6.16 2.91
C GLU A 35 19.79 7.33 2.83
N LYS A 36 19.36 8.54 3.21
CA LYS A 36 20.27 9.70 3.27
C LYS A 36 21.42 9.48 4.23
N LYS A 37 21.21 8.76 5.33
CA LYS A 37 22.29 8.41 6.26
C LYS A 37 23.25 7.40 5.65
N SER A 38 22.76 6.43 4.88
CA SER A 38 23.60 5.34 4.34
C SER A 38 24.58 5.79 3.26
N ILE A 39 24.34 6.95 2.64
CA ILE A 39 25.25 7.57 1.66
C ILE A 39 26.34 8.44 2.31
N LEU A 40 26.29 8.69 3.63
CA LEU A 40 27.31 9.49 4.31
C LEU A 40 28.63 8.69 4.39
N PRO A 41 29.79 9.33 4.14
CA PRO A 41 31.09 8.64 4.15
C PRO A 41 31.40 7.88 5.44
N ASP A 42 31.01 8.45 6.59
CA ASP A 42 31.29 7.86 7.91
C ASP A 42 30.30 6.78 8.33
N PHE A 43 29.21 6.58 7.56
CA PHE A 43 28.15 5.64 7.92
C PHE A 43 28.66 4.20 8.06
N TRP A 44 29.54 3.79 7.14
CA TRP A 44 30.17 2.47 7.13
C TRP A 44 31.38 2.37 8.07
N GLY A 45 31.67 3.40 8.87
CA GLY A 45 32.74 3.36 9.88
C GLY A 45 32.42 2.44 11.07
N ASN A 46 31.16 2.03 11.23
CA ASN A 46 30.73 1.05 12.22
C ASN A 46 29.76 0.04 11.58
N ASP A 47 30.30 -1.09 11.13
CA ASP A 47 29.55 -2.14 10.43
C ASP A 47 28.31 -2.62 11.21
N GLN A 48 28.40 -2.77 12.54
CA GLN A 48 27.28 -3.23 13.35
C GLN A 48 26.13 -2.21 13.38
N ALA A 49 26.46 -0.93 13.51
CA ALA A 49 25.48 0.16 13.48
C ALA A 49 24.87 0.30 12.07
N ALA A 50 25.70 0.27 11.02
CA ALA A 50 25.28 0.33 9.64
C ALA A 50 24.31 -0.81 9.29
N GLN A 51 24.65 -2.05 9.66
CA GLN A 51 23.79 -3.22 9.43
C GLN A 51 22.42 -3.09 10.11
N LYS A 52 22.37 -2.56 11.35
CA LYS A 52 21.09 -2.33 12.05
C LYS A 52 20.21 -1.33 11.31
N ILE A 53 20.80 -0.25 10.81
CA ILE A 53 20.09 0.78 10.04
C ILE A 53 19.62 0.21 8.70
N MET A 54 20.46 -0.55 8.00
CA MET A 54 20.09 -1.17 6.73
C MET A 54 18.97 -2.20 6.88
N ARG A 55 18.98 -3.00 7.95
CA ARG A 55 17.86 -3.92 8.26
C ARG A 55 16.56 -3.15 8.48
N ARG A 56 16.59 -2.11 9.31
CA ARG A 56 15.42 -1.25 9.54
C ARG A 56 14.91 -0.63 8.24
N LEU A 57 15.82 -0.16 7.37
CA LEU A 57 15.46 0.39 6.07
C LEU A 57 14.76 -0.66 5.18
N SER A 58 15.29 -1.89 5.11
CA SER A 58 14.66 -2.98 4.38
C SER A 58 13.27 -3.31 4.94
N ASP A 59 13.12 -3.40 6.27
CA ASP A 59 11.83 -3.68 6.92
C ASP A 59 10.79 -2.60 6.62
N LEU A 60 11.21 -1.32 6.58
CA LEU A 60 10.32 -0.20 6.24
C LEU A 60 9.87 -0.27 4.79
N LYS A 61 10.80 -0.51 3.86
CA LYS A 61 10.49 -0.64 2.43
C LYS A 61 9.53 -1.79 2.17
N GLN A 62 9.77 -2.94 2.81
CA GLN A 62 8.90 -4.10 2.68
C GLN A 62 7.48 -3.80 3.19
N GLN A 63 7.33 -3.15 4.34
CA GLN A 63 6.02 -2.76 4.85
C GLN A 63 5.25 -1.82 3.90
N ILE A 64 5.96 -0.86 3.29
CA ILE A 64 5.36 0.05 2.31
C ILE A 64 4.92 -0.72 1.06
N GLU A 65 5.80 -1.58 0.53
CA GLU A 65 5.50 -2.41 -0.64
C GLU A 65 4.30 -3.34 -0.40
N GLU A 66 4.22 -3.99 0.76
CA GLU A 66 3.08 -4.84 1.11
C GLU A 66 1.75 -4.08 1.14
N ILE A 67 1.75 -2.84 1.64
CA ILE A 67 0.56 -1.97 1.62
C ILE A 67 0.18 -1.60 0.18
N ASP A 68 1.15 -1.17 -0.62
CA ASP A 68 0.93 -0.75 -2.01
C ASP A 68 0.40 -1.92 -2.88
N VAL A 69 0.92 -3.13 -2.67
CA VAL A 69 0.44 -4.34 -3.35
C VAL A 69 -1.01 -4.64 -2.99
N LEU A 70 -1.37 -4.57 -1.70
CA LEU A 70 -2.75 -4.79 -1.26
C LEU A 70 -3.69 -3.71 -1.81
N ASP A 71 -3.26 -2.45 -1.82
CA ASP A 71 -4.03 -1.34 -2.40
C ASP A 71 -4.31 -1.55 -3.87
N LYS A 72 -3.28 -1.95 -4.62
CA LYS A 72 -3.43 -2.26 -6.05
C LYS A 72 -4.39 -3.41 -6.28
N GLN A 73 -4.26 -4.51 -5.53
CA GLN A 73 -5.14 -5.67 -5.68
C GLN A 73 -6.61 -5.34 -5.37
N ILE A 74 -6.86 -4.54 -4.34
CA ILE A 74 -8.22 -4.08 -4.01
C ILE A 74 -8.75 -3.16 -5.10
N GLY A 75 -7.93 -2.23 -5.60
CA GLY A 75 -8.29 -1.33 -6.68
C GLY A 75 -8.63 -2.08 -7.98
N ASP A 76 -7.80 -3.05 -8.37
CA ASP A 76 -8.01 -3.89 -9.54
C ASP A 76 -9.31 -4.72 -9.41
N ALA A 77 -9.59 -5.26 -8.21
CA ALA A 77 -10.84 -5.96 -7.94
C ALA A 77 -12.06 -5.03 -8.00
N GLN A 78 -11.97 -3.80 -7.49
CA GLN A 78 -13.05 -2.80 -7.57
C GLN A 78 -13.32 -2.43 -9.04
N ALA A 79 -12.27 -2.15 -9.81
CA ALA A 79 -12.39 -1.85 -11.24
C ALA A 79 -13.04 -3.00 -12.03
N ALA A 80 -12.70 -4.25 -11.71
CA ALA A 80 -13.34 -5.41 -12.35
C ALA A 80 -14.85 -5.47 -12.09
N PHE A 81 -15.30 -5.21 -10.85
CA PHE A 81 -16.73 -5.12 -10.54
C PHE A 81 -17.41 -3.95 -11.27
N ASP A 82 -16.77 -2.79 -11.29
CA ASP A 82 -17.34 -1.60 -11.95
C ASP A 82 -17.51 -1.84 -13.45
N LEU A 83 -16.53 -2.48 -14.11
CA LEU A 83 -16.60 -2.86 -15.53
C LEU A 83 -17.74 -3.83 -15.82
N GLU A 84 -17.99 -4.82 -14.95
CA GLU A 84 -19.08 -5.77 -15.11
C GLU A 84 -20.47 -5.11 -14.98
N MET A 85 -20.57 -4.02 -14.20
CA MET A 85 -21.80 -3.26 -14.01
C MET A 85 -22.07 -2.23 -15.11
N LEU A 86 -21.11 -1.95 -16.00
CA LEU A 86 -21.26 -0.95 -17.07
C LEU A 86 -22.44 -1.19 -18.02
N PRO A 87 -22.66 -2.42 -18.56
CA PRO A 87 -23.75 -2.66 -19.50
C PRO A 87 -25.12 -2.37 -18.89
N GLU A 88 -25.29 -2.73 -17.61
CA GLU A 88 -26.53 -2.52 -16.86
C GLU A 88 -26.81 -1.03 -16.57
N LEU A 89 -25.76 -0.21 -16.49
CA LEU A 89 -25.85 1.25 -16.35
C LEU A 89 -26.14 1.93 -17.70
N GLU A 90 -25.52 1.47 -18.78
CA GLU A 90 -25.77 1.97 -20.15
C GLU A 90 -27.22 1.72 -20.58
N ASP A 91 -27.77 0.53 -20.29
CA ASP A 91 -29.17 0.21 -20.56
C ASP A 91 -30.14 1.12 -19.80
N LYS A 92 -29.84 1.40 -18.51
CA LYS A 92 -30.66 2.32 -17.69
C LYS A 92 -30.59 3.76 -18.18
N LEU A 93 -29.41 4.23 -18.60
CA LEU A 93 -29.23 5.57 -19.14
C LEU A 93 -29.92 5.73 -20.51
N SER A 94 -29.96 4.67 -21.31
CA SER A 94 -30.64 4.67 -22.61
C SER A 94 -32.17 4.69 -22.50
N GLN A 95 -32.72 4.43 -21.32
CA GLN A 95 -34.17 4.43 -21.03
C GLN A 95 -34.66 5.74 -20.39
N LEU A 96 -33.77 6.71 -20.12
CA LEU A 96 -34.09 8.07 -19.63
C LEU A 96 -34.17 9.07 -20.79
#